data_AF-A0A7X9S3R8-F1
#
_entry.id   AF-A0A7X9S3R8-F1
#
_cell.length_a   1.000
_cell.length_b   1.000
_cell.length_c   1.000
_cell.angle_alpha   90.00
_cell.angle_beta   90.00
_cell.angle_gamma   90.00
#
_symmetry.space_group_name_H-M   'P 1'
#
loop_
_entity.id
_entity.type
_entity.pdbx_description
1 polymer ?
#
loop_
_entity_poly.entity_id
_entity_poly.type
_entity_poly.pdbx_seq_one_letter_code
_entity_poly.pdbx_strand_id
1 'polypeptide(L)'
;MDREESDLLPGGLVTCLINNNEVTVVKLSPRKLTVRLCEDIEEFRKIAGNANNTEYSQLIKEKFSLKAVFYNFDKYKYEEIIINDYEIVSREEKEFYVTYGFLINNQEYKENVNRIFRDYSSYVRLKNYGIDNEYSEEMVGYPAEEDYDFYDFYSTQKKEWMSELDYSIDSLENVELAVSLHDDNLYKKFIELNIQSFKDYYLRENHIENHKIFSKDIDRVYIGNEFCHNLFPEVNLLIKMMDKAESNNLNITLCFTYLRDSLIEKTEEIIDKVYNWCKENKKQIEIVINDWGMIELLKDKQDYINICLGVLLNKRKKDPRYMYKKGYKENKNLIAENSLNSTVFRGFLKDNKIERYEYENCGYRMDIAEGNHSMHIPFYVTNTSQYCPLYAMCKHQNRGKQELVTNCPKYCKDYVFSYPKHLKMVGRYNSLFAFDDTLLKDKNKLEYYINSGIDRIVMNFI
;
A
#
# COMPACT_ATOMS: atom_id res chain seq x y z
N MET A 1 -36.26 22.31 -18.49
CA MET A 1 -36.13 21.87 -17.09
C MET A 1 -34.72 22.25 -16.66
N ASP A 2 -34.55 23.39 -16.00
CA ASP A 2 -33.26 23.77 -15.42
C ASP A 2 -32.89 22.67 -14.41
N ARG A 3 -31.71 22.06 -14.57
CA ARG A 3 -31.26 21.04 -13.61
C ARG A 3 -31.17 21.68 -12.23
N GLU A 4 -31.95 21.12 -11.32
CA GLU A 4 -32.13 21.54 -9.94
C GLU A 4 -30.78 21.71 -9.24
N GLU A 5 -30.69 22.76 -8.42
CA GLU A 5 -29.55 23.05 -7.55
C GLU A 5 -29.18 21.79 -6.74
N SER A 6 -27.90 21.40 -6.77
CA SER A 6 -27.43 20.21 -6.04
C SER A 6 -26.70 20.64 -4.76
N ASP A 7 -27.24 20.19 -3.62
CA ASP A 7 -26.67 20.39 -2.29
C ASP A 7 -25.75 19.22 -1.87
N LEU A 8 -25.65 18.17 -2.70
CA LEU A 8 -25.04 16.88 -2.34
C LEU A 8 -24.04 16.40 -3.42
N LEU A 9 -23.10 17.26 -3.78
CA LEU A 9 -21.93 16.85 -4.55
C LEU A 9 -20.78 16.45 -3.62
N PRO A 10 -20.09 15.32 -3.87
CA PRO A 10 -18.87 14.99 -3.15
C PRO A 10 -17.82 16.07 -3.33
N GLY A 11 -17.19 16.51 -2.23
CA GLY A 11 -16.17 17.57 -2.24
C GLY A 11 -14.94 17.27 -3.12
N GLY A 12 -14.72 16.02 -3.49
CA GLY A 12 -13.65 15.64 -4.44
C GLY A 12 -13.97 15.90 -5.92
N LEU A 13 -15.18 16.35 -6.26
CA LEU A 13 -15.56 16.61 -7.66
C LEU A 13 -15.49 18.08 -8.05
N VAL A 14 -15.82 18.97 -7.12
CA VAL A 14 -15.76 20.42 -7.32
C VAL A 14 -15.26 21.08 -6.06
N THR A 15 -14.27 21.95 -6.22
CA THR A 15 -13.88 22.91 -5.19
C THR A 15 -13.90 24.33 -5.76
N CYS A 16 -13.86 25.32 -4.87
CA CYS A 16 -13.82 26.72 -5.24
C CYS A 16 -12.65 27.40 -4.54
N LEU A 17 -11.98 28.32 -5.23
CA LEU A 17 -10.92 29.13 -4.66
C LEU A 17 -11.33 30.61 -4.70
N ILE A 18 -11.17 31.30 -3.58
CA ILE A 18 -11.24 32.76 -3.50
C ILE A 18 -9.84 33.26 -3.16
N ASN A 19 -9.23 34.02 -4.08
CA ASN A 19 -7.83 34.46 -3.98
C ASN A 19 -6.85 33.30 -3.70
N ASN A 20 -7.06 32.17 -4.39
CA ASN A 20 -6.31 30.91 -4.25
C ASN A 20 -6.46 30.20 -2.89
N ASN A 21 -7.32 30.68 -1.99
CA ASN A 21 -7.69 29.95 -0.79
C ASN A 21 -8.90 29.06 -1.06
N GLU A 22 -8.80 27.79 -0.70
CA GLU A 22 -9.88 26.84 -0.88
C GLU A 22 -11.07 27.14 0.04
N VAL A 23 -12.27 27.18 -0.53
CA VAL A 23 -13.54 27.36 0.18
C VAL A 23 -14.48 26.21 -0.13
N THR A 24 -15.31 25.83 0.84
CA THR A 24 -16.20 24.68 0.67
C THR A 24 -17.37 25.03 -0.24
N VAL A 25 -17.56 24.30 -1.33
CA VAL A 25 -18.79 24.39 -2.15
C VAL A 25 -19.93 23.70 -1.40
N VAL A 26 -21.04 24.42 -1.23
CA VAL A 26 -22.25 23.93 -0.53
C VAL A 26 -23.36 23.62 -1.53
N LYS A 27 -23.56 24.51 -2.52
CA LYS A 27 -24.57 24.32 -3.56
C LYS A 27 -24.00 24.66 -4.91
N LEU A 28 -24.37 23.86 -5.91
CA LEU A 28 -23.93 24.06 -7.29
C LEU A 28 -25.12 24.03 -8.23
N SER A 29 -25.14 24.93 -9.19
CA SER A 29 -26.03 24.88 -10.35
C SER A 29 -25.37 25.53 -11.56
N PRO A 30 -25.91 25.34 -12.78
CA PRO A 30 -25.34 25.91 -14.01
C PRO A 30 -25.20 27.44 -14.03
N ARG A 31 -25.87 28.14 -13.11
CA ARG A 31 -25.84 29.61 -13.00
C ARG A 31 -25.56 30.11 -11.58
N LYS A 32 -25.48 29.24 -10.59
CA LYS A 32 -25.30 29.63 -9.18
C LYS A 32 -24.26 28.77 -8.52
N LEU A 33 -23.44 29.38 -7.67
CA LEU A 33 -22.48 28.72 -6.81
C LEU A 33 -22.67 29.25 -5.39
N THR A 34 -22.88 28.37 -4.42
CA THR A 34 -22.91 28.76 -3.01
C THR A 34 -21.71 28.13 -2.31
N VAL A 35 -20.93 28.95 -1.62
CA VAL A 35 -19.76 28.52 -0.87
C VAL A 35 -19.90 28.85 0.61
N ARG A 36 -19.14 28.15 1.44
CA ARG A 36 -19.01 28.37 2.87
C ARG A 36 -17.58 28.77 3.21
N LEU A 37 -17.45 29.80 4.04
CA LEU A 37 -16.19 30.27 4.62
C LEU A 37 -16.25 30.23 6.15
N CYS A 38 -15.12 29.97 6.79
CA CYS A 38 -14.99 30.07 8.25
C CYS A 38 -15.04 31.52 8.74
N GLU A 39 -14.48 32.45 7.96
CA GLU A 39 -14.41 33.87 8.28
C GLU A 39 -15.16 34.69 7.23
N ASP A 40 -15.77 35.79 7.68
CA ASP A 40 -16.50 36.70 6.81
C ASP A 40 -15.56 37.62 6.02
N ILE A 41 -15.91 37.93 4.78
CA ILE A 41 -15.17 38.87 3.94
C ILE A 41 -15.91 40.21 3.98
N GLU A 42 -15.30 41.23 4.60
CA GLU A 42 -15.94 42.53 4.81
C GLU A 42 -16.43 43.17 3.51
N GLU A 43 -15.67 43.05 2.42
CA GLU A 43 -16.04 43.56 1.11
C GLU A 43 -17.28 42.85 0.55
N PHE A 44 -17.35 41.53 0.67
CA PHE A 44 -18.50 40.76 0.21
C PHE A 44 -19.76 41.11 1.02
N ARG A 45 -19.62 41.29 2.33
CA ARG A 45 -20.72 41.74 3.22
C ARG A 45 -21.31 43.07 2.78
N LYS A 46 -20.47 44.04 2.38
CA LYS A 46 -20.92 45.37 1.92
C LYS A 46 -21.76 45.31 0.65
N ILE A 47 -21.49 44.35 -0.25
CA ILE A 47 -22.23 44.17 -1.51
C ILE A 47 -23.50 43.34 -1.31
N ALA A 48 -23.44 42.25 -0.56
CA ALA A 48 -24.62 41.40 -0.33
C ALA A 48 -25.79 42.18 0.32
N GLY A 49 -25.49 43.27 1.05
CA GLY A 49 -26.48 44.19 1.61
C GLY A 49 -26.98 45.30 0.67
N ASN A 50 -26.39 45.48 -0.52
CA ASN A 50 -26.69 46.55 -1.49
C ASN A 50 -26.54 46.06 -2.95
N ALA A 51 -27.39 45.11 -3.38
CA ALA A 51 -27.29 44.38 -4.65
C ALA A 51 -27.37 45.22 -5.95
N ASN A 52 -27.52 46.55 -5.89
CA ASN A 52 -27.70 47.44 -7.05
C ASN A 52 -26.53 48.42 -7.30
N ASN A 53 -25.39 48.30 -6.60
CA ASN A 53 -24.24 49.18 -6.80
C ASN A 53 -23.22 48.56 -7.79
N THR A 54 -23.36 48.91 -9.07
CA THR A 54 -22.53 48.39 -10.18
C THR A 54 -21.05 48.75 -10.07
N GLU A 55 -20.71 49.92 -9.52
CA GLU A 55 -19.32 50.37 -9.36
C GLU A 55 -18.57 49.53 -8.30
N TYR A 56 -19.23 49.23 -7.19
CA TYR A 56 -18.70 48.33 -6.16
C TYR A 56 -18.54 46.89 -6.65
N SER A 57 -19.49 46.39 -7.45
CA SER A 57 -19.41 45.04 -8.04
C SER A 57 -18.18 44.87 -8.92
N GLN A 58 -17.85 45.88 -9.73
CA GLN A 58 -16.66 45.89 -10.58
C GLN A 58 -15.37 45.90 -9.75
N LEU A 59 -15.29 46.71 -8.69
CA LEU A 59 -14.14 46.76 -7.79
C LEU A 59 -13.87 45.41 -7.10
N ILE A 60 -14.93 44.66 -6.75
CA ILE A 60 -14.78 43.32 -6.16
C ILE A 60 -14.23 42.32 -7.17
N LYS A 61 -14.68 42.36 -8.43
CA LYS A 61 -14.13 41.50 -9.49
C LYS A 61 -12.65 41.78 -9.75
N GLU A 62 -12.20 43.03 -9.58
CA GLU A 62 -10.78 43.40 -9.68
C GLU A 62 -9.96 42.95 -8.45
N LYS A 63 -10.56 42.97 -7.25
CA LYS A 63 -9.88 42.62 -5.99
C LYS A 63 -9.89 41.12 -5.67
N PHE A 64 -10.92 40.39 -6.11
CA PHE A 64 -11.12 38.99 -5.75
C PHE A 64 -11.20 38.10 -6.99
N SER A 65 -10.25 37.17 -7.07
CA SER A 65 -10.25 36.08 -8.04
C SER A 65 -11.15 34.96 -7.53
N LEU A 66 -12.25 34.71 -8.23
CA LEU A 66 -13.11 33.55 -8.03
C LEU A 66 -12.75 32.46 -9.04
N LYS A 67 -12.41 31.27 -8.54
CA LYS A 67 -12.12 30.10 -9.38
C LYS A 67 -12.97 28.93 -8.97
N ALA A 68 -13.39 28.13 -9.94
CA ALA A 68 -14.01 26.84 -9.70
C ALA A 68 -13.16 25.75 -10.35
N VAL A 69 -12.92 24.68 -9.60
CA VAL A 69 -12.01 23.61 -9.99
C VAL A 69 -12.82 22.32 -10.07
N PHE A 70 -12.93 21.76 -11.27
CA PHE A 70 -13.80 20.63 -11.59
C PHE A 70 -12.96 19.40 -11.91
N TYR A 71 -13.26 18.25 -11.30
CA TYR A 71 -12.68 16.99 -11.71
C TYR A 71 -13.24 16.56 -13.08
N ASN A 72 -12.36 16.36 -14.05
CA ASN A 72 -12.72 15.88 -15.38
C ASN A 72 -12.54 14.35 -15.43
N PHE A 73 -13.67 13.65 -15.56
CA PHE A 73 -13.72 12.18 -15.62
C PHE A 73 -13.02 11.63 -16.87
N ASP A 74 -12.97 12.34 -17.99
CA ASP A 74 -12.37 11.83 -19.23
C ASP A 74 -10.86 12.10 -19.29
N LYS A 75 -10.40 13.15 -18.60
CA LYS A 75 -8.98 13.58 -18.59
C LYS A 75 -8.23 13.19 -17.32
N TYR A 76 -8.92 12.64 -16.33
CA TYR A 76 -8.37 12.18 -15.05
C TYR A 76 -7.61 13.24 -14.26
N LYS A 77 -8.04 14.50 -14.35
CA LYS A 77 -7.41 15.65 -13.70
C LYS A 77 -8.43 16.71 -13.34
N TYR A 78 -8.03 17.61 -12.46
CA TYR A 78 -8.79 18.82 -12.18
C TYR A 78 -8.57 19.88 -13.26
N GLU A 79 -9.64 20.56 -13.64
CA GLU A 79 -9.63 21.71 -14.56
C GLU A 79 -10.08 22.94 -13.80
N GLU A 80 -9.22 23.97 -13.78
CA GLU A 80 -9.51 25.25 -13.16
C GLU A 80 -10.20 26.18 -14.16
N ILE A 81 -11.26 26.84 -13.70
CA ILE A 81 -12.01 27.85 -14.44
C ILE A 81 -11.95 29.16 -13.65
N ILE A 82 -11.50 30.22 -14.29
CA ILE A 82 -11.54 31.57 -13.72
C ILE A 82 -12.92 32.17 -14.02
N ILE A 83 -13.64 32.52 -12.95
CA ILE A 83 -14.99 33.10 -13.06
C ILE A 83 -14.85 34.63 -13.05
N ASN A 84 -14.75 35.20 -14.25
CA ASN A 84 -14.63 36.66 -14.40
C ASN A 84 -15.97 37.41 -14.25
N ASP A 85 -17.09 36.73 -14.50
CA ASP A 85 -18.41 37.35 -14.46
C ASP A 85 -19.33 36.67 -13.45
N TYR A 86 -19.45 37.28 -12.27
CA TYR A 86 -20.31 36.85 -11.18
C TYR A 86 -20.94 38.03 -10.43
N GLU A 87 -22.03 37.77 -9.72
CA GLU A 87 -22.68 38.71 -8.80
C GLU A 87 -22.93 38.04 -7.45
N ILE A 88 -22.68 38.74 -6.35
CA ILE A 88 -22.99 38.23 -5.01
C ILE A 88 -24.48 38.50 -4.75
N VAL A 89 -25.28 37.44 -4.67
CA VAL A 89 -26.75 37.53 -4.58
C VAL A 89 -27.31 37.13 -3.22
N SER A 90 -26.52 36.47 -2.38
CA SER A 90 -26.95 36.11 -1.02
C SER A 90 -25.78 36.01 -0.05
N ARG A 91 -26.03 36.39 1.20
CA ARG A 91 -25.16 36.13 2.37
C ARG A 91 -26.02 35.61 3.50
N GLU A 92 -25.63 34.49 4.11
CA GLU A 92 -26.23 34.01 5.36
C GLU A 92 -25.15 33.80 6.41
N GLU A 93 -25.38 34.38 7.59
CA GLU A 93 -24.52 34.20 8.75
C GLU A 93 -25.06 33.07 9.62
N LYS A 94 -24.18 32.13 9.97
CA LYS A 94 -24.45 31.03 10.91
C LYS A 94 -23.45 31.13 12.06
N GLU A 95 -23.71 30.39 13.13
CA GLU A 95 -22.92 30.42 14.37
C GLU A 95 -21.41 30.19 14.16
N PHE A 96 -21.04 29.34 13.20
CA PHE A 96 -19.63 28.92 12.99
C PHE A 96 -19.10 29.22 11.58
N TYR A 97 -19.91 29.79 10.69
CA TYR A 97 -19.52 30.03 9.31
C TYR A 97 -20.45 31.03 8.61
N VAL A 98 -19.99 31.54 7.48
CA VAL A 98 -20.79 32.39 6.57
C VAL A 98 -20.91 31.71 5.22
N THR A 99 -22.09 31.79 4.60
CA THR A 99 -22.29 31.35 3.22
C THR A 99 -22.49 32.53 2.29
N TYR A 100 -21.94 32.40 1.08
CA TYR A 100 -22.11 33.35 -0.01
C TYR A 100 -22.65 32.65 -1.24
N GLY A 101 -23.69 33.22 -1.84
CA GLY A 101 -24.25 32.78 -3.12
C GLY A 101 -23.82 33.72 -4.23
N PHE A 102 -23.25 33.14 -5.28
CA PHE A 102 -22.82 33.82 -6.49
C PHE A 102 -23.74 33.44 -7.65
N LEU A 103 -24.27 34.43 -8.35
CA LEU A 103 -24.85 34.25 -9.69
C LEU A 103 -23.70 34.32 -10.71
N ILE A 104 -23.56 33.32 -11.57
CA ILE A 104 -22.43 33.16 -12.49
C ILE A 104 -22.93 33.20 -13.94
N ASN A 105 -22.39 34.13 -14.72
CA ASN A 105 -22.67 34.28 -16.15
C ASN A 105 -21.46 33.85 -16.98
N ASN A 106 -20.99 32.63 -16.76
CA ASN A 106 -19.84 32.06 -17.46
C ASN A 106 -20.23 30.74 -18.15
N GLN A 107 -20.07 30.69 -19.47
CA GLN A 107 -20.46 29.54 -20.29
C GLN A 107 -19.60 28.30 -20.00
N GLU A 108 -18.30 28.48 -19.78
CA GLU A 108 -17.38 27.40 -19.43
C GLU A 108 -17.75 26.77 -18.08
N TYR A 109 -18.04 27.60 -17.07
CA TYR A 109 -18.56 27.13 -15.78
C TYR A 109 -19.83 26.30 -15.96
N LYS A 110 -20.81 26.83 -16.72
CA LYS A 110 -22.07 26.14 -16.99
C LYS A 110 -21.85 24.76 -17.62
N GLU A 111 -20.96 24.66 -18.60
CA GLU A 111 -20.64 23.41 -19.27
C GLU A 111 -19.99 22.40 -18.32
N ASN A 112 -19.06 22.86 -17.47
CA ASN A 112 -18.40 22.03 -16.47
C ASN A 112 -19.36 21.52 -15.37
N VAL A 113 -20.28 22.37 -14.89
CA VAL A 113 -21.34 21.94 -13.96
C VAL A 113 -22.23 20.87 -14.60
N ASN A 114 -22.69 21.08 -15.83
CA ASN A 114 -23.53 20.11 -16.53
C ASN A 114 -22.83 18.78 -16.75
N ARG A 115 -21.53 18.83 -17.08
CA ARG A 115 -20.67 17.66 -17.21
C ARG A 115 -20.57 16.89 -15.91
N ILE A 116 -20.18 17.53 -14.81
CA ILE A 116 -20.07 16.86 -13.51
C ILE A 116 -21.40 16.28 -13.05
N PHE A 117 -22.51 16.99 -13.23
CA PHE A 117 -23.82 16.44 -12.93
C PHE A 117 -24.14 15.19 -13.74
N ARG A 118 -23.84 15.18 -15.05
CA ARG A 118 -24.01 13.99 -15.88
C ARG A 118 -23.11 12.84 -15.40
N ASP A 119 -21.82 13.09 -15.23
CA ASP A 119 -20.84 12.05 -14.92
C ASP A 119 -21.07 11.47 -13.52
N TYR A 120 -21.37 12.31 -12.53
CA TYR A 120 -21.73 11.88 -11.18
C TYR A 120 -23.08 11.15 -11.14
N SER A 121 -24.08 11.60 -11.91
CA SER A 121 -25.36 10.88 -11.98
C SER A 121 -25.19 9.48 -12.59
N SER A 122 -24.34 9.33 -13.61
CA SER A 122 -23.97 8.02 -14.16
C SER A 122 -23.28 7.15 -13.10
N TYR A 123 -22.32 7.70 -12.34
CA TYR A 123 -21.69 7.01 -11.21
C TYR A 123 -22.73 6.53 -10.18
N VAL A 124 -23.62 7.41 -9.74
CA VAL A 124 -24.66 7.10 -8.74
C VAL A 124 -25.60 6.03 -9.26
N ARG A 125 -26.02 6.12 -10.52
CA ARG A 125 -26.88 5.12 -11.16
C ARG A 125 -26.20 3.74 -11.17
N LEU A 126 -24.98 3.66 -11.70
CA LEU A 126 -24.23 2.41 -11.78
C LEU A 126 -23.97 1.81 -10.40
N LYS A 127 -23.65 2.63 -9.40
CA LYS A 127 -23.37 2.14 -8.05
C LYS A 127 -24.60 1.59 -7.32
N ASN A 128 -25.77 2.17 -7.55
CA ASN A 128 -27.00 1.77 -6.84
C ASN A 128 -27.81 0.71 -7.60
N TYR A 129 -27.73 0.70 -8.92
CA TYR A 129 -28.58 -0.15 -9.78
C TYR A 129 -27.79 -1.07 -10.70
N GLY A 130 -26.47 -0.94 -10.77
CA GLY A 130 -25.63 -1.85 -11.53
C GLY A 130 -25.63 -3.25 -10.92
N ILE A 131 -25.53 -4.26 -11.77
CA ILE A 131 -25.51 -5.66 -11.36
C ILE A 131 -24.06 -6.16 -11.33
N ASP A 132 -23.72 -6.93 -10.31
CA ASP A 132 -22.38 -7.52 -10.13
C ASP A 132 -21.24 -6.51 -10.27
N ASN A 133 -20.44 -6.64 -11.33
CA ASN A 133 -19.27 -5.82 -11.61
C ASN A 133 -19.50 -4.77 -12.71
N GLU A 134 -20.74 -4.59 -13.20
CA GLU A 134 -21.10 -3.63 -14.25
C GLU A 134 -20.59 -2.21 -13.93
N TYR A 135 -20.71 -1.79 -12.67
CA TYR A 135 -20.18 -0.51 -12.22
C TYR A 135 -18.67 -0.37 -12.49
N SER A 136 -17.88 -1.40 -12.17
CA SER A 136 -16.42 -1.38 -12.33
C SER A 136 -16.03 -1.49 -13.80
N GLU A 137 -16.75 -2.29 -14.58
CA GLU A 137 -16.55 -2.43 -16.03
C GLU A 137 -16.79 -1.10 -16.74
N GLU A 138 -17.95 -0.49 -16.54
CA GLU A 138 -18.33 0.77 -17.18
C GLU A 138 -17.46 1.96 -16.73
N MET A 139 -17.13 2.03 -15.44
CA MET A 139 -16.41 3.20 -14.92
C MET A 139 -14.92 3.18 -15.21
N VAL A 140 -14.31 1.99 -15.27
CA VAL A 140 -12.85 1.86 -15.33
C VAL A 140 -12.33 0.75 -16.26
N GLY A 141 -13.20 0.10 -17.04
CA GLY A 141 -12.81 -1.00 -17.92
C GLY A 141 -12.30 -2.23 -17.16
N TYR A 142 -12.83 -2.48 -15.97
CA TYR A 142 -12.50 -3.68 -15.20
C TYR A 142 -13.01 -4.94 -15.94
N PRO A 143 -12.18 -5.98 -16.13
CA PRO A 143 -12.59 -7.19 -16.84
C PRO A 143 -13.47 -8.08 -15.94
N ALA A 144 -14.75 -7.73 -15.83
CA ALA A 144 -15.71 -8.40 -14.94
C ALA A 144 -15.82 -9.90 -15.20
N GLU A 145 -15.80 -10.33 -16.46
CA GLU A 145 -15.90 -11.74 -16.85
C GLU A 145 -14.71 -12.58 -16.35
N GLU A 146 -13.52 -11.97 -16.17
CA GLU A 146 -12.34 -12.68 -15.67
C GLU A 146 -12.45 -13.03 -14.17
N ASP A 147 -13.40 -12.43 -13.43
CA ASP A 147 -13.65 -12.77 -12.01
C ASP A 147 -14.20 -14.20 -11.82
N TYR A 148 -14.63 -14.87 -12.88
CA TYR A 148 -15.16 -16.24 -12.82
C TYR A 148 -14.13 -17.32 -13.19
N ASP A 149 -12.92 -16.94 -13.60
CA ASP A 149 -11.85 -17.89 -13.92
C ASP A 149 -10.90 -18.06 -12.73
N PHE A 150 -10.78 -19.30 -12.23
CA PHE A 150 -9.98 -19.65 -11.06
C PHE A 150 -9.08 -20.85 -11.37
N TYR A 151 -7.98 -20.95 -10.62
CA TYR A 151 -7.25 -22.21 -10.53
C TYR A 151 -7.92 -23.15 -9.54
N ASP A 152 -7.98 -24.43 -9.88
CA ASP A 152 -8.44 -25.49 -8.97
C ASP A 152 -7.45 -25.73 -7.82
N PHE A 153 -6.14 -25.62 -8.10
CA PHE A 153 -5.06 -25.91 -7.15
C PHE A 153 -3.99 -24.83 -7.15
N TYR A 154 -3.52 -24.46 -5.96
CA TYR A 154 -2.44 -23.48 -5.79
C TYR A 154 -1.10 -23.94 -6.39
N SER A 155 -0.84 -25.25 -6.43
CA SER A 155 0.37 -25.79 -7.08
C SER A 155 0.39 -25.49 -8.59
N THR A 156 -0.76 -25.62 -9.27
CA THR A 156 -0.89 -25.27 -10.69
C THR A 156 -0.72 -23.76 -10.89
N GLN A 157 -1.40 -22.95 -10.06
CA GLN A 157 -1.28 -21.50 -10.06
C GLN A 157 0.18 -21.03 -9.90
N LYS A 158 0.88 -21.55 -8.90
CA LYS A 158 2.27 -21.20 -8.60
C LYS A 158 3.20 -21.60 -9.74
N LYS A 159 3.02 -22.78 -10.31
CA LYS A 159 3.81 -23.24 -11.47
C LYS A 159 3.63 -22.32 -12.68
N GLU A 160 2.39 -21.92 -12.98
CA GLU A 160 2.11 -21.02 -14.10
C GLU A 160 2.72 -19.63 -13.89
N TRP A 161 2.58 -19.08 -12.68
CA TRP A 161 3.16 -17.78 -12.34
C TRP A 161 4.69 -17.75 -12.43
N MET A 162 5.35 -18.86 -12.10
CA MET A 162 6.81 -18.99 -12.15
C MET A 162 7.34 -19.42 -13.52
N SER A 163 6.46 -19.59 -14.51
CA SER A 163 6.88 -19.98 -15.86
C SER A 163 7.44 -18.80 -16.66
N GLU A 164 8.42 -19.09 -17.53
CA GLU A 164 8.98 -18.12 -18.49
C GLU A 164 9.61 -16.86 -17.83
N LEU A 165 10.34 -17.07 -16.73
CA LEU A 165 11.01 -16.01 -15.96
C LEU A 165 12.52 -15.90 -16.21
N ASP A 166 13.10 -16.55 -17.24
CA ASP A 166 14.56 -16.54 -17.36
C ASP A 166 15.11 -15.35 -18.16
N TYR A 167 16.14 -14.71 -17.60
CA TYR A 167 16.97 -13.72 -18.29
C TYR A 167 18.42 -13.78 -17.81
N SER A 168 19.34 -13.24 -18.62
CA SER A 168 20.75 -13.14 -18.25
C SER A 168 21.04 -11.84 -17.50
N ILE A 169 21.67 -11.95 -16.33
CA ILE A 169 22.22 -10.82 -15.55
C ILE A 169 23.75 -10.92 -15.52
N ASP A 170 24.44 -9.80 -15.67
CA ASP A 170 25.89 -9.80 -15.88
C ASP A 170 26.67 -10.05 -14.58
N SER A 171 26.24 -9.46 -13.44
CA SER A 171 26.76 -9.80 -12.11
C SER A 171 25.84 -9.29 -10.99
N LEU A 172 25.77 -10.05 -9.89
CA LEU A 172 25.10 -9.71 -8.62
C LEU A 172 26.09 -9.74 -7.44
N GLU A 173 27.39 -9.57 -7.71
CA GLU A 173 28.45 -9.71 -6.70
C GLU A 173 28.19 -8.86 -5.45
N ASN A 174 27.78 -7.60 -5.64
CA ASN A 174 27.56 -6.63 -4.56
C ASN A 174 26.14 -6.67 -3.94
N VAL A 175 25.31 -7.63 -4.33
CA VAL A 175 23.92 -7.73 -3.86
C VAL A 175 23.77 -8.96 -2.97
N GLU A 176 23.40 -8.77 -1.71
CA GLU A 176 23.17 -9.88 -0.78
C GLU A 176 21.93 -10.68 -1.21
N LEU A 177 22.07 -12.01 -1.36
CA LEU A 177 20.96 -12.90 -1.66
C LEU A 177 20.43 -13.54 -0.37
N ALA A 178 19.16 -13.28 -0.07
CA ALA A 178 18.49 -13.80 1.11
C ALA A 178 17.32 -14.73 0.75
N VAL A 179 17.06 -15.71 1.61
CA VAL A 179 15.88 -16.60 1.48
C VAL A 179 15.01 -16.53 2.75
N SER A 180 13.69 -16.55 2.55
CA SER A 180 12.71 -16.55 3.62
C SER A 180 12.33 -17.97 4.05
N LEU A 181 12.49 -18.24 5.34
CA LEU A 181 11.99 -19.41 6.06
C LEU A 181 10.80 -18.95 6.90
N HIS A 182 9.59 -19.23 6.43
CA HIS A 182 8.37 -18.62 6.98
C HIS A 182 7.32 -19.62 7.46
N ASP A 183 7.62 -20.92 7.42
CA ASP A 183 6.77 -21.98 7.94
C ASP A 183 7.54 -23.20 8.46
N ASP A 184 6.83 -24.07 9.18
CA ASP A 184 7.37 -25.29 9.79
C ASP A 184 8.09 -26.22 8.80
N ASN A 185 7.61 -26.31 7.55
CA ASN A 185 8.19 -27.22 6.57
C ASN A 185 9.56 -26.69 6.14
N LEU A 186 9.67 -25.38 5.88
CA LEU A 186 10.93 -24.74 5.56
C LEU A 186 11.92 -24.79 6.72
N TYR A 187 11.48 -24.56 7.97
CA TYR A 187 12.34 -24.72 9.14
C TYR A 187 12.93 -26.14 9.23
N LYS A 188 12.06 -27.14 9.06
CA LYS A 188 12.47 -28.55 9.10
C LYS A 188 13.47 -28.86 7.98
N LYS A 189 13.17 -28.47 6.75
CA LYS A 189 14.05 -28.71 5.59
C LYS A 189 15.39 -28.00 5.72
N PHE A 190 15.38 -26.77 6.24
CA PHE A 190 16.60 -26.02 6.52
C PHE A 190 17.47 -26.74 7.55
N ILE A 191 16.91 -27.37 8.58
CA ILE A 191 17.68 -28.16 9.55
C ILE A 191 18.20 -29.48 8.94
N GLU A 192 17.37 -30.20 8.18
CA GLU A 192 17.69 -31.54 7.65
C GLU A 192 18.74 -31.54 6.53
N LEU A 193 18.73 -30.54 5.66
CA LEU A 193 19.55 -30.50 4.44
C LEU A 193 20.77 -29.60 4.61
N ASN A 194 21.93 -29.91 4.03
CA ASN A 194 23.02 -28.93 3.94
C ASN A 194 22.58 -27.70 3.10
N ILE A 195 23.32 -26.58 3.18
CA ILE A 195 22.88 -25.30 2.57
C ILE A 195 22.64 -25.41 1.06
N GLN A 196 23.52 -26.10 0.33
CA GLN A 196 23.35 -26.28 -1.11
C GLN A 196 22.11 -27.12 -1.43
N SER A 197 21.95 -28.27 -0.77
CA SER A 197 20.77 -29.13 -0.97
C SER A 197 19.48 -28.44 -0.53
N PHE A 198 19.53 -27.58 0.48
CA PHE A 198 18.40 -26.75 0.89
C PHE A 198 18.05 -25.73 -0.19
N LYS A 199 19.05 -25.02 -0.75
CA LYS A 199 18.86 -24.08 -1.87
C LYS A 199 18.22 -24.78 -3.06
N ASP A 200 18.77 -25.91 -3.49
CA ASP A 200 18.24 -26.68 -4.63
C ASP A 200 16.78 -27.12 -4.39
N TYR A 201 16.48 -27.58 -3.17
CA TYR A 201 15.11 -27.90 -2.75
C TYR A 201 14.21 -26.65 -2.83
N TYR A 202 14.63 -25.55 -2.23
CA TYR A 202 13.88 -24.30 -2.17
C TYR A 202 13.55 -23.77 -3.58
N LEU A 203 14.49 -23.80 -4.50
CA LEU A 203 14.25 -23.32 -5.87
C LEU A 203 13.31 -24.24 -6.64
N ARG A 204 13.49 -25.56 -6.54
CA ARG A 204 12.68 -26.54 -7.25
C ARG A 204 11.23 -26.56 -6.79
N GLU A 205 10.98 -26.47 -5.47
CA GLU A 205 9.62 -26.38 -4.93
C GLU A 205 8.91 -25.08 -5.34
N ASN A 206 9.67 -24.07 -5.76
CA ASN A 206 9.18 -22.79 -6.23
C ASN A 206 9.27 -22.63 -7.76
N HIS A 207 9.60 -23.70 -8.50
CA HIS A 207 9.67 -23.73 -9.97
C HIS A 207 10.59 -22.66 -10.58
N ILE A 208 11.71 -22.36 -9.90
CA ILE A 208 12.61 -21.26 -10.28
C ILE A 208 14.08 -21.67 -10.35
N GLU A 209 14.36 -22.98 -10.33
CA GLU A 209 15.72 -23.56 -10.31
C GLU A 209 16.62 -23.13 -11.46
N ASN A 210 16.06 -22.68 -12.59
CA ASN A 210 16.82 -22.30 -13.78
C ASN A 210 17.12 -20.79 -13.86
N HIS A 211 16.53 -19.96 -12.99
CA HIS A 211 16.66 -18.51 -13.12
C HIS A 211 18.03 -18.03 -12.63
N LYS A 212 18.72 -17.20 -13.43
CA LYS A 212 20.14 -16.87 -13.17
C LYS A 212 20.43 -16.06 -11.91
N ILE A 213 19.46 -15.30 -11.37
CA ILE A 213 19.58 -14.66 -10.04
C ILE A 213 20.00 -15.66 -8.94
N PHE A 214 19.68 -16.94 -9.10
CA PHE A 214 19.99 -18.01 -8.13
C PHE A 214 21.32 -18.71 -8.38
N SER A 215 22.12 -18.25 -9.34
CA SER A 215 23.48 -18.74 -9.53
C SER A 215 24.40 -18.36 -8.36
N LYS A 216 24.11 -17.25 -7.68
CA LYS A 216 24.80 -16.81 -6.47
C LYS A 216 24.39 -17.64 -5.25
N ASP A 217 25.33 -17.92 -4.35
CA ASP A 217 25.04 -18.59 -3.08
C ASP A 217 24.16 -17.75 -2.15
N ILE A 218 23.50 -18.41 -1.22
CA ILE A 218 22.68 -17.73 -0.21
C ILE A 218 23.64 -17.08 0.78
N ASP A 219 23.49 -15.78 1.00
CA ASP A 219 24.27 -15.02 1.99
C ASP A 219 23.53 -14.94 3.34
N ARG A 220 22.18 -14.97 3.30
CA ARG A 220 21.33 -14.66 4.47
C ARG A 220 20.06 -15.51 4.53
N VAL A 221 19.63 -15.82 5.75
CA VAL A 221 18.32 -16.44 6.03
C VAL A 221 17.44 -15.50 6.85
N TYR A 222 16.20 -15.34 6.38
CA TYR A 222 15.11 -14.70 7.12
C TYR A 222 14.35 -15.81 7.85
N ILE A 223 14.26 -15.75 9.18
CA ILE A 223 13.66 -16.79 10.00
C ILE A 223 12.46 -16.21 10.74
N GLY A 224 11.29 -16.78 10.52
CA GLY A 224 10.04 -16.34 11.15
C GLY A 224 9.02 -15.91 10.11
N ASN A 225 7.92 -15.33 10.58
CA ASN A 225 6.82 -14.96 9.71
C ASN A 225 6.34 -13.56 10.08
N GLU A 226 6.32 -12.64 9.12
CA GLU A 226 5.89 -11.24 9.34
C GLU A 226 4.36 -11.09 9.43
N PHE A 227 3.61 -12.15 9.08
CA PHE A 227 2.18 -12.11 8.84
C PHE A 227 1.36 -12.90 9.87
N CYS A 228 1.93 -13.94 10.49
CA CYS A 228 1.24 -14.79 11.46
C CYS A 228 2.16 -15.26 12.61
N HIS A 229 1.85 -14.83 13.83
CA HIS A 229 2.63 -15.15 15.04
C HIS A 229 2.64 -16.65 15.36
N ASN A 230 1.61 -17.40 14.93
CA ASN A 230 1.53 -18.85 15.12
C ASN A 230 2.50 -19.65 14.23
N LEU A 231 3.20 -18.97 13.31
CA LEU A 231 4.22 -19.57 12.44
C LEU A 231 5.64 -19.16 12.84
N PHE A 232 5.79 -18.34 13.89
CA PHE A 232 7.10 -18.10 14.47
C PHE A 232 7.62 -19.41 15.09
N PRO A 233 8.89 -19.80 14.87
CA PRO A 233 9.42 -21.07 15.35
C PRO A 233 9.45 -21.12 16.88
N GLU A 234 9.25 -22.32 17.42
CA GLU A 234 9.54 -22.57 18.83
C GLU A 234 11.01 -22.29 19.14
N VAL A 235 11.30 -21.77 20.33
CA VAL A 235 12.64 -21.24 20.70
C VAL A 235 13.77 -22.24 20.46
N ASN A 236 13.58 -23.51 20.84
CA ASN A 236 14.62 -24.53 20.65
C ASN A 236 14.89 -24.81 19.16
N LEU A 237 13.88 -24.69 18.31
CA LEU A 237 14.05 -24.83 16.85
C LEU A 237 14.71 -23.57 16.28
N LEU A 238 14.32 -22.39 16.75
CA LEU A 238 14.94 -21.12 16.38
C LEU A 238 16.45 -21.14 16.63
N ILE A 239 16.88 -21.48 17.85
CA ILE A 239 18.30 -21.53 18.21
C ILE A 239 19.07 -22.52 17.33
N LYS A 240 18.51 -23.71 17.07
CA LYS A 240 19.14 -24.69 16.15
C LYS A 240 19.31 -24.15 14.73
N MET A 241 18.35 -23.37 14.23
CA MET A 241 18.47 -22.75 12.91
C MET A 241 19.53 -21.65 12.92
N MET A 242 19.63 -20.87 14.00
CA MET A 242 20.67 -19.86 14.18
C MET A 242 22.07 -20.49 14.27
N ASP A 243 22.24 -21.55 15.06
CA ASP A 243 23.49 -22.32 15.15
C ASP A 243 23.93 -22.83 13.78
N LYS A 244 22.99 -23.37 13.00
CA LYS A 244 23.27 -23.85 11.65
C LYS A 244 23.62 -22.72 10.69
N ALA A 245 22.92 -21.60 10.75
CA ALA A 245 23.22 -20.44 9.92
C ALA A 245 24.64 -19.93 10.22
N GLU A 246 24.99 -19.79 11.50
CA GLU A 246 26.32 -19.37 11.93
C GLU A 246 27.41 -20.36 11.51
N SER A 247 27.20 -21.67 11.69
CA SER A 247 28.18 -22.69 11.29
C SER A 247 28.43 -22.72 9.78
N ASN A 248 27.53 -22.16 8.98
CA ASN A 248 27.65 -22.04 7.53
C ASN A 248 27.91 -20.60 7.08
N ASN A 249 28.29 -19.71 8.00
CA ASN A 249 28.60 -18.31 7.74
C ASN A 249 27.48 -17.53 7.03
N LEU A 250 26.23 -17.87 7.33
CA LEU A 250 25.06 -17.13 6.85
C LEU A 250 24.73 -15.99 7.80
N ASN A 251 24.31 -14.86 7.25
CA ASN A 251 23.71 -13.80 8.04
C ASN A 251 22.28 -14.18 8.45
N ILE A 252 21.82 -13.62 9.57
CA ILE A 252 20.54 -13.98 10.19
C ILE A 252 19.68 -12.73 10.30
N THR A 253 18.43 -12.83 9.83
CA THR A 253 17.37 -11.85 10.07
C THR A 253 16.18 -12.57 10.71
N LEU A 254 15.68 -12.09 11.84
CA LEU A 254 14.47 -12.64 12.46
C LEU A 254 13.24 -11.79 12.13
N CYS A 255 12.16 -12.44 11.72
CA CYS A 255 10.94 -11.78 11.27
C CYS A 255 9.83 -11.91 12.31
N PHE A 256 9.49 -10.79 12.96
CA PHE A 256 8.36 -10.72 13.88
C PHE A 256 7.14 -10.10 13.21
N THR A 257 5.96 -10.52 13.66
CA THR A 257 4.70 -9.91 13.25
C THR A 257 4.44 -8.58 13.97
N TYR A 258 3.26 -8.00 13.72
CA TYR A 258 2.65 -7.05 14.67
C TYR A 258 2.62 -7.63 16.10
N LEU A 259 2.66 -6.76 17.11
CA LEU A 259 2.69 -7.17 18.52
C LEU A 259 1.27 -7.17 19.09
N ARG A 260 0.94 -8.17 19.90
CA ARG A 260 -0.31 -8.22 20.67
C ARG A 260 0.05 -8.11 22.14
N ASP A 261 -0.77 -7.40 22.92
CA ASP A 261 -0.58 -7.24 24.35
C ASP A 261 -0.35 -8.58 25.07
N SER A 262 -1.16 -9.58 24.74
CA SER A 262 -1.06 -10.94 25.32
C SER A 262 0.19 -11.73 24.91
N LEU A 263 1.00 -11.22 23.97
CA LEU A 263 2.22 -11.85 23.48
C LEU A 263 3.48 -11.06 23.86
N ILE A 264 3.36 -9.90 24.51
CA ILE A 264 4.50 -9.04 24.86
C ILE A 264 5.53 -9.82 25.69
N GLU A 265 5.13 -10.39 26.82
CA GLU A 265 6.01 -11.13 27.73
C GLU A 265 6.71 -12.30 27.00
N LYS A 266 5.94 -13.08 26.21
CA LYS A 266 6.50 -14.19 25.44
C LYS A 266 7.53 -13.70 24.40
N THR A 267 7.24 -12.60 23.70
CA THR A 267 8.15 -12.03 22.70
C THR A 267 9.43 -11.50 23.36
N GLU A 268 9.32 -10.85 24.52
CA GLU A 268 10.47 -10.38 25.30
C GLU A 268 11.38 -11.54 25.72
N GLU A 269 10.82 -12.63 26.24
CA GLU A 269 11.58 -13.84 26.59
C GLU A 269 12.33 -14.45 25.40
N ILE A 270 11.72 -14.41 24.20
CA ILE A 270 12.35 -14.90 22.97
C ILE A 270 13.52 -13.98 22.60
N ILE A 271 13.31 -12.66 22.62
CA ILE A 271 14.34 -11.66 22.31
C ILE A 271 15.53 -11.78 23.26
N ASP A 272 15.29 -11.98 24.56
CA ASP A 272 16.37 -12.14 25.55
C ASP A 272 17.22 -13.39 25.29
N LYS A 273 16.59 -14.50 24.91
CA LYS A 273 17.30 -15.72 24.54
C LYS A 273 18.12 -15.54 23.26
N VAL A 274 17.55 -14.88 22.26
CA VAL A 274 18.25 -14.51 21.01
C VAL A 274 19.44 -13.60 21.31
N TYR A 275 19.25 -12.59 22.14
CA TYR A 275 20.31 -11.65 22.52
C TYR A 275 21.45 -12.33 23.28
N ASN A 276 21.13 -13.25 24.20
CA ASN A 276 22.14 -14.06 24.88
C ASN A 276 22.91 -14.95 23.91
N TRP A 277 22.22 -15.61 22.98
CA TRP A 277 22.87 -16.38 21.92
C TRP A 277 23.81 -15.51 21.07
N CYS A 278 23.40 -14.29 20.71
CA CYS A 278 24.24 -13.36 19.96
C CYS A 278 25.51 -12.99 20.70
N LYS A 279 25.42 -12.72 22.02
CA LYS A 279 26.60 -12.41 22.86
C LYS A 279 27.56 -13.59 22.95
N GLU A 280 27.05 -14.78 23.16
CA GLU A 280 27.85 -16.01 23.30
C GLU A 280 28.62 -16.32 22.00
N ASN A 281 27.96 -16.16 20.85
CA ASN A 281 28.55 -16.39 19.54
C ASN A 281 29.26 -15.17 18.94
N LYS A 282 29.21 -14.01 19.63
CA LYS A 282 29.72 -12.72 19.14
C LYS A 282 29.20 -12.36 17.74
N LYS A 283 27.94 -12.69 17.48
CA LYS A 283 27.30 -12.55 16.16
C LYS A 283 26.23 -11.48 16.20
N GLN A 284 26.38 -10.48 15.33
CA GLN A 284 25.31 -9.51 15.08
C GLN A 284 24.25 -10.11 14.16
N ILE A 285 22.99 -9.82 14.45
CA ILE A 285 21.84 -10.23 13.63
C ILE A 285 20.94 -9.04 13.37
N GLU A 286 19.98 -9.22 12.47
CA GLU A 286 18.91 -8.26 12.23
C GLU A 286 17.58 -8.76 12.78
N ILE A 287 16.72 -7.83 13.21
CA ILE A 287 15.32 -8.09 13.53
C ILE A 287 14.44 -7.16 12.71
N VAL A 288 13.58 -7.76 11.87
CA VAL A 288 12.53 -7.05 11.15
C VAL A 288 11.36 -6.82 12.11
N ILE A 289 11.05 -5.54 12.36
CA ILE A 289 9.93 -5.14 13.20
C ILE A 289 8.74 -4.72 12.35
N ASN A 290 7.56 -5.20 12.74
CA ASN A 290 6.28 -4.86 12.11
C ASN A 290 5.30 -4.18 13.08
N ASP A 291 5.80 -3.79 14.25
CA ASP A 291 5.11 -3.03 15.27
C ASP A 291 6.08 -2.06 15.95
N TRP A 292 5.63 -0.85 16.28
CA TRP A 292 6.48 0.14 16.96
C TRP A 292 6.79 -0.27 18.41
N GLY A 293 5.93 -1.08 19.05
CA GLY A 293 6.18 -1.60 20.40
C GLY A 293 7.45 -2.45 20.49
N MET A 294 7.92 -3.02 19.37
CA MET A 294 9.18 -3.77 19.32
C MET A 294 10.41 -2.90 19.60
N ILE A 295 10.34 -1.58 19.37
CA ILE A 295 11.46 -0.67 19.66
C ILE A 295 11.81 -0.71 21.16
N GLU A 296 10.80 -0.72 22.03
CA GLU A 296 11.03 -0.78 23.47
C GLU A 296 11.55 -2.16 23.90
N LEU A 297 11.05 -3.25 23.31
CA LEU A 297 11.55 -4.62 23.63
C LEU A 297 13.00 -4.85 23.22
N LEU A 298 13.45 -4.17 22.16
CA LEU A 298 14.81 -4.23 21.63
C LEU A 298 15.74 -3.17 22.22
N LYS A 299 15.23 -2.35 23.14
CA LYS A 299 16.03 -1.36 23.86
C LYS A 299 17.17 -2.03 24.61
N ASP A 300 18.32 -1.37 24.60
CA ASP A 300 19.57 -1.81 25.24
C ASP A 300 20.17 -3.11 24.66
N LYS A 301 19.68 -3.59 23.51
CA LYS A 301 20.18 -4.79 22.81
C LYS A 301 20.84 -4.48 21.46
N GLN A 302 21.01 -3.20 21.13
CA GLN A 302 21.47 -2.75 19.80
C GLN A 302 22.98 -2.91 19.57
N ASP A 303 23.73 -3.45 20.53
CA ASP A 303 25.11 -3.86 20.33
C ASP A 303 25.24 -5.15 19.50
N TYR A 304 24.20 -5.99 19.51
CA TYR A 304 24.12 -7.21 18.70
C TYR A 304 22.92 -7.29 17.76
N ILE A 305 21.88 -6.48 17.99
CA ILE A 305 20.64 -6.54 17.21
C ILE A 305 20.45 -5.25 16.44
N ASN A 306 20.51 -5.35 15.11
CA ASN A 306 20.17 -4.26 14.20
C ASN A 306 18.66 -4.31 13.88
N ILE A 307 17.98 -3.16 13.95
CA ILE A 307 16.54 -3.07 13.72
C ILE A 307 16.27 -2.74 12.24
N CYS A 308 15.39 -3.51 11.61
CA CYS A 308 14.94 -3.29 10.24
C CYS A 308 13.44 -2.93 10.21
N LEU A 309 13.07 -1.93 9.41
CA LEU A 309 11.67 -1.56 9.21
C LEU A 309 10.98 -2.58 8.29
N GLY A 310 10.08 -3.39 8.84
CA GLY A 310 9.36 -4.42 8.10
C GLY A 310 8.30 -3.90 7.14
N VAL A 311 7.83 -4.80 6.28
CA VAL A 311 6.92 -4.46 5.16
C VAL A 311 5.56 -3.96 5.63
N LEU A 312 5.12 -4.32 6.85
CA LEU A 312 3.84 -3.86 7.42
C LEU A 312 3.90 -2.40 7.91
N LEU A 313 5.10 -1.93 8.29
CA LEU A 313 5.33 -0.53 8.67
C LEU A 313 5.74 0.33 7.47
N ASN A 314 6.41 -0.25 6.46
CA ASN A 314 6.66 0.40 5.16
C ASN A 314 5.40 0.46 4.28
N LYS A 315 4.42 1.26 4.72
CA LYS A 315 3.11 1.35 4.07
C LYS A 315 3.21 1.96 2.67
N ARG A 316 2.62 1.28 1.70
CA ARG A 316 2.44 1.74 0.31
C ARG A 316 1.06 1.33 -0.20
N LYS A 317 0.62 1.93 -1.29
CA LYS A 317 -0.60 1.49 -1.99
C LYS A 317 -0.26 0.25 -2.80
N LYS A 318 -0.67 -0.91 -2.31
CA LYS A 318 -0.37 -2.22 -2.90
C LYS A 318 -1.69 -2.96 -3.14
N ASP A 319 -2.11 -3.05 -4.40
CA ASP A 319 -3.27 -3.84 -4.81
C ASP A 319 -3.15 -4.08 -6.33
N PRO A 320 -3.25 -5.32 -6.84
CA PRO A 320 -3.17 -5.57 -8.27
C PRO A 320 -4.29 -4.88 -9.04
N ARG A 321 -5.44 -4.62 -8.41
CA ARG A 321 -6.57 -3.90 -9.02
C ARG A 321 -6.32 -2.40 -9.14
N TYR A 322 -5.23 -1.88 -8.55
CA TYR A 322 -4.91 -0.46 -8.62
C TYR A 322 -4.66 0.00 -10.07
N MET A 323 -4.23 -0.92 -10.94
CA MET A 323 -4.07 -0.65 -12.37
C MET A 323 -5.37 -0.30 -13.09
N TYR A 324 -6.51 -0.79 -12.59
CA TYR A 324 -7.84 -0.44 -13.08
C TYR A 324 -8.37 0.84 -12.46
N LYS A 325 -7.64 1.54 -11.57
CA LYS A 325 -8.15 2.81 -11.06
C LYS A 325 -8.14 3.86 -12.17
N LYS A 326 -9.20 4.66 -12.17
CA LYS A 326 -9.36 5.82 -13.02
C LYS A 326 -8.15 6.75 -12.90
N GLY A 327 -7.50 7.06 -14.01
CA GLY A 327 -6.30 7.90 -14.03
C GLY A 327 -5.01 7.24 -13.57
N TYR A 328 -4.96 5.91 -13.41
CA TYR A 328 -3.77 5.22 -12.93
C TYR A 328 -2.55 5.47 -13.82
N LYS A 329 -2.69 5.33 -15.15
CA LYS A 329 -1.55 5.47 -16.07
C LYS A 329 -0.92 6.86 -16.01
N GLU A 330 -1.76 7.87 -15.85
CA GLU A 330 -1.41 9.29 -15.78
C GLU A 330 -0.79 9.67 -14.43
N ASN A 331 -1.27 9.04 -13.34
CA ASN A 331 -0.94 9.46 -11.97
C ASN A 331 -0.08 8.45 -11.18
N LYS A 332 0.30 7.30 -11.74
CA LYS A 332 1.09 6.27 -11.02
C LYS A 332 2.42 6.78 -10.46
N ASN A 333 3.00 7.84 -11.02
CA ASN A 333 4.24 8.42 -10.49
C ASN A 333 4.00 9.13 -9.15
N LEU A 334 2.77 9.60 -8.87
CA LEU A 334 2.41 10.23 -7.58
C LEU A 334 2.42 9.24 -6.40
N ILE A 335 2.50 7.94 -6.67
CA ILE A 335 2.58 6.90 -5.63
C ILE A 335 3.96 6.24 -5.57
N ALA A 336 4.95 6.74 -6.33
CA ALA A 336 6.31 6.23 -6.32
C ALA A 336 7.00 6.47 -4.95
N GLU A 337 6.75 7.63 -4.36
CA GLU A 337 7.19 8.00 -3.02
C GLU A 337 6.21 7.55 -1.92
N ASN A 338 6.72 7.35 -0.70
CA ASN A 338 5.93 7.19 0.50
C ASN A 338 6.60 7.88 1.70
N SER A 339 6.16 7.56 2.93
CA SER A 339 6.72 8.17 4.14
C SER A 339 8.25 8.03 4.25
N LEU A 340 8.87 6.97 3.71
CA LEU A 340 10.33 6.82 3.73
C LEU A 340 11.04 7.91 2.91
N ASN A 341 10.39 8.53 1.93
CA ASN A 341 10.94 9.62 1.15
C ASN A 341 10.88 10.96 1.92
N SER A 342 10.14 11.05 3.02
CA SER A 342 10.13 12.21 3.92
C SER A 342 11.36 12.24 4.85
N THR A 343 12.04 13.39 4.90
CA THR A 343 13.18 13.62 5.81
C THR A 343 12.78 13.54 7.28
N VAL A 344 11.57 13.98 7.63
CA VAL A 344 11.05 13.93 9.00
C VAL A 344 10.90 12.49 9.47
N PHE A 345 10.33 11.62 8.62
CA PHE A 345 10.14 10.22 8.97
C PHE A 345 11.47 9.47 9.04
N ARG A 346 12.41 9.72 8.11
CA ARG A 346 13.77 9.16 8.20
C ARG A 346 14.51 9.63 9.44
N GLY A 347 14.32 10.89 9.86
CA GLY A 347 14.84 11.40 11.13
C GLY A 347 14.36 10.56 12.32
N PHE A 348 13.06 10.31 12.42
CA PHE A 348 12.48 9.43 13.43
C PHE A 348 13.08 8.01 13.38
N LEU A 349 13.23 7.41 12.19
CA LEU A 349 13.82 6.06 12.07
C LEU A 349 15.28 6.03 12.54
N LYS A 350 16.07 7.05 12.17
CA LYS A 350 17.46 7.20 12.59
C LYS A 350 17.60 7.37 14.11
N ASP A 351 16.75 8.18 14.73
CA ASP A 351 16.72 8.36 16.18
C ASP A 351 16.43 7.06 16.94
N ASN A 352 15.71 6.13 16.29
CA ASN A 352 15.41 4.80 16.81
C ASN A 352 16.38 3.71 16.29
N LYS A 353 17.50 4.09 15.67
CA LYS A 353 18.53 3.18 15.14
C LYS A 353 17.98 2.16 14.12
N ILE A 354 17.02 2.58 13.31
CA ILE A 354 16.45 1.77 12.22
C ILE A 354 17.12 2.21 10.91
N GLU A 355 18.02 1.37 10.42
CA GLU A 355 18.94 1.72 9.32
C GLU A 355 18.67 0.96 8.01
N ARG A 356 17.82 -0.07 8.07
CA ARG A 356 17.43 -0.88 6.91
C ARG A 356 15.92 -0.94 6.75
N TYR A 357 15.43 -0.81 5.51
CA TYR A 357 14.00 -0.79 5.20
C TYR A 357 13.64 -1.91 4.21
N GLU A 358 12.60 -2.68 4.53
CA GLU A 358 12.10 -3.77 3.70
C GLU A 358 11.10 -3.23 2.67
N TYR A 359 11.42 -3.35 1.39
CA TYR A 359 10.58 -3.03 0.24
C TYR A 359 10.00 -4.30 -0.38
N GLU A 360 8.86 -4.18 -1.06
CA GLU A 360 8.29 -5.26 -1.88
C GLU A 360 8.01 -4.72 -3.28
N ASN A 361 8.35 -5.48 -4.32
CA ASN A 361 8.01 -5.12 -5.69
C ASN A 361 6.49 -5.26 -5.93
N CYS A 362 5.81 -4.19 -6.35
CA CYS A 362 4.34 -4.12 -6.30
C CYS A 362 3.65 -3.41 -7.50
N GLY A 363 4.14 -3.65 -8.72
CA GLY A 363 3.42 -3.34 -9.98
C GLY A 363 3.60 -1.92 -10.51
N TYR A 364 4.36 -1.07 -9.81
CA TYR A 364 4.74 0.27 -10.27
C TYR A 364 6.16 0.61 -9.80
N ARG A 365 6.72 1.66 -10.41
CA ARG A 365 8.04 2.17 -10.07
C ARG A 365 8.01 2.81 -8.69
N MET A 366 8.91 2.40 -7.82
CA MET A 366 9.10 2.98 -6.50
C MET A 366 10.34 3.88 -6.49
N ASP A 367 10.24 5.00 -5.79
CA ASP A 367 11.41 5.82 -5.48
C ASP A 367 12.01 5.31 -4.17
N ILE A 368 13.18 4.71 -4.29
CA ILE A 368 13.94 4.17 -3.18
C ILE A 368 14.46 5.35 -2.34
N ALA A 369 14.22 5.29 -1.04
CA ALA A 369 14.65 6.34 -0.13
C ALA A 369 16.18 6.28 0.07
N GLU A 370 16.73 7.23 0.83
CA GLU A 370 18.11 7.13 1.29
C GLU A 370 18.20 6.13 2.46
N GLY A 371 19.16 5.19 2.41
CA GLY A 371 19.40 4.19 3.46
C GLY A 371 19.89 2.85 2.90
N ASN A 372 19.77 1.79 3.70
CA ASN A 372 20.01 0.41 3.28
C ASN A 372 18.68 -0.31 3.01
N HIS A 373 18.60 -1.16 1.99
CA HIS A 373 17.30 -1.62 1.51
C HIS A 373 17.28 -3.07 1.04
N SER A 374 16.27 -3.78 1.53
CA SER A 374 15.96 -5.14 1.09
C SER A 374 14.77 -5.10 0.14
N MET A 375 14.83 -5.78 -1.00
CA MET A 375 13.69 -5.95 -1.90
C MET A 375 13.18 -7.38 -1.86
N HIS A 376 11.95 -7.56 -1.36
CA HIS A 376 11.24 -8.83 -1.39
C HIS A 376 10.60 -9.06 -2.75
N ILE A 377 10.84 -10.24 -3.31
CA ILE A 377 10.22 -10.70 -4.56
C ILE A 377 9.85 -12.19 -4.45
N PRO A 378 8.90 -12.66 -5.28
CA PRO A 378 8.02 -11.90 -6.18
C PRO A 378 6.68 -11.52 -5.55
N PHE A 379 6.45 -11.92 -4.31
CA PHE A 379 5.20 -11.65 -3.61
C PHE A 379 5.27 -10.33 -2.86
N TYR A 380 4.14 -9.62 -2.85
CA TYR A 380 3.95 -8.46 -2.01
C TYR A 380 2.63 -8.55 -1.25
N VAL A 381 2.61 -8.07 0.00
CA VAL A 381 1.40 -8.04 0.80
C VAL A 381 0.49 -6.88 0.38
N THR A 382 -0.79 -7.17 0.17
CA THR A 382 -1.83 -6.17 -0.14
C THR A 382 -2.63 -5.79 1.10
N ASN A 383 -2.86 -6.77 1.98
CA ASN A 383 -3.60 -6.60 3.22
C ASN A 383 -3.16 -7.64 4.25
N THR A 384 -3.12 -7.26 5.52
CA THR A 384 -2.88 -8.15 6.64
C THR A 384 -3.91 -7.92 7.74
N SER A 385 -4.33 -8.99 8.40
CA SER A 385 -5.23 -8.96 9.56
C SER A 385 -4.52 -9.51 10.78
N GLN A 386 -4.95 -9.06 11.96
CA GLN A 386 -4.50 -9.73 13.18
C GLN A 386 -5.13 -11.13 13.35
N TYR A 387 -6.27 -11.37 12.70
CA TYR A 387 -7.01 -12.63 12.78
C TYR A 387 -6.90 -13.41 11.48
N CYS A 388 -6.81 -14.74 11.58
CA CYS A 388 -6.63 -15.61 10.43
C CYS A 388 -7.97 -15.83 9.69
N PRO A 389 -8.16 -15.31 8.46
CA PRO A 389 -9.40 -15.53 7.72
C PRO A 389 -9.56 -17.00 7.31
N LEU A 390 -8.45 -17.72 7.12
CA LEU A 390 -8.46 -19.13 6.73
C LEU A 390 -8.93 -20.00 7.88
N TYR A 391 -8.48 -19.72 9.11
CA TYR A 391 -9.00 -20.40 10.30
C TYR A 391 -10.51 -20.20 10.43
N ALA A 392 -10.99 -18.96 10.29
CA ALA A 392 -12.42 -18.65 10.36
C ALA A 392 -13.23 -19.44 9.31
N MET A 393 -12.72 -19.53 8.08
CA MET A 393 -13.36 -20.32 7.04
C MET A 393 -13.34 -21.83 7.34
N CYS A 394 -12.19 -22.40 7.68
CA CYS A 394 -12.09 -23.84 7.93
C CYS A 394 -12.88 -24.29 9.17
N LYS A 395 -12.94 -23.46 10.22
CA LYS A 395 -13.65 -23.79 11.47
C LYS A 395 -15.14 -23.46 11.45
N HIS A 396 -15.50 -22.31 10.88
CA HIS A 396 -16.87 -21.77 10.97
C HIS A 396 -17.60 -21.73 9.63
N GLN A 397 -16.95 -22.14 8.53
CA GLN A 397 -17.46 -22.00 7.16
C GLN A 397 -17.87 -20.56 6.83
N ASN A 398 -17.21 -19.59 7.49
CA ASN A 398 -17.52 -18.18 7.34
C ASN A 398 -16.27 -17.34 7.60
N ARG A 399 -15.73 -16.75 6.52
CA ARG A 399 -14.55 -15.87 6.55
C ARG A 399 -14.70 -14.66 7.47
N GLY A 400 -15.93 -14.18 7.69
CA GLY A 400 -16.22 -13.02 8.54
C GLY A 400 -16.21 -13.32 10.04
N LYS A 401 -16.33 -14.59 10.45
CA LYS A 401 -16.33 -15.01 11.86
C LYS A 401 -14.90 -15.23 12.37
N GLN A 402 -14.11 -14.17 12.33
CA GLN A 402 -12.71 -14.19 12.77
C GLN A 402 -12.60 -14.06 14.29
N GLU A 403 -11.71 -14.85 14.89
CA GLU A 403 -11.42 -14.83 16.33
C GLU A 403 -9.92 -15.04 16.60
N LEU A 404 -9.48 -14.75 17.82
CA LEU A 404 -8.12 -15.03 18.25
C LEU A 404 -7.92 -16.55 18.37
N VAL A 405 -6.95 -17.07 17.63
CA VAL A 405 -6.63 -18.49 17.60
C VAL A 405 -5.58 -18.79 18.67
N THR A 406 -5.95 -19.53 19.72
CA THR A 406 -5.03 -19.94 20.79
C THR A 406 -4.29 -21.24 20.47
N ASN A 407 -4.96 -22.18 19.81
CA ASN A 407 -4.39 -23.45 19.36
C ASN A 407 -4.52 -23.55 17.83
N CYS A 408 -3.50 -23.06 17.12
CA CYS A 408 -3.53 -22.99 15.66
C CYS A 408 -3.32 -24.38 15.03
N PRO A 409 -4.29 -24.92 14.26
CA PRO A 409 -4.14 -26.19 13.55
C PRO A 409 -3.27 -26.06 12.28
N LYS A 410 -2.81 -24.84 11.96
CA LYS A 410 -1.97 -24.54 10.79
C LYS A 410 -2.59 -24.98 9.45
N TYR A 411 -3.89 -24.72 9.26
CA TYR A 411 -4.60 -24.99 7.99
C TYR A 411 -3.92 -24.40 6.74
N CYS A 412 -3.11 -23.34 6.90
CA CYS A 412 -2.31 -22.74 5.84
C CYS A 412 -1.19 -23.64 5.28
N LYS A 413 -1.01 -24.86 5.84
CA LYS A 413 -0.18 -25.92 5.25
C LYS A 413 -0.88 -26.59 4.07
N ASP A 414 -2.20 -26.76 4.17
CA ASP A 414 -2.98 -27.55 3.22
C ASP A 414 -3.90 -26.69 2.36
N TYR A 415 -4.29 -25.51 2.85
CA TYR A 415 -5.27 -24.63 2.23
C TYR A 415 -4.77 -23.21 2.02
N VAL A 416 -5.25 -22.60 0.94
CA VAL A 416 -5.12 -21.17 0.64
C VAL A 416 -6.47 -20.66 0.11
N PHE A 417 -6.69 -19.35 0.16
CA PHE A 417 -7.77 -18.74 -0.61
C PHE A 417 -7.31 -18.50 -2.04
N SER A 418 -8.04 -19.11 -2.98
CA SER A 418 -7.93 -18.79 -4.39
C SER A 418 -8.62 -17.45 -4.69
N TYR A 419 -8.12 -16.77 -5.70
CA TYR A 419 -8.67 -15.54 -6.26
C TYR A 419 -8.71 -15.68 -7.79
N PRO A 420 -9.50 -14.86 -8.49
CA PRO A 420 -9.54 -14.88 -9.94
C PRO A 420 -8.15 -14.77 -10.57
N LYS A 421 -7.90 -15.50 -11.66
CA LYS A 421 -6.56 -15.67 -12.23
C LYS A 421 -5.91 -14.34 -12.60
N HIS A 422 -6.67 -13.42 -13.19
CA HIS A 422 -6.17 -12.13 -13.68
C HIS A 422 -5.65 -11.22 -12.57
N LEU A 423 -6.13 -11.38 -11.34
CA LEU A 423 -5.64 -10.60 -10.20
C LEU A 423 -4.25 -11.02 -9.74
N LYS A 424 -3.79 -12.23 -10.11
CA LYS A 424 -2.53 -12.82 -9.63
C LYS A 424 -2.41 -12.77 -8.09
N MET A 425 -3.44 -13.22 -7.37
CA MET A 425 -3.51 -13.16 -5.89
C MET A 425 -3.69 -14.51 -5.21
N VAL A 426 -3.24 -14.59 -3.96
CA VAL A 426 -3.50 -15.72 -3.05
C VAL A 426 -3.70 -15.21 -1.63
N GLY A 427 -4.67 -15.79 -0.91
CA GLY A 427 -4.81 -15.54 0.53
C GLY A 427 -4.16 -16.66 1.33
N ARG A 428 -3.13 -16.33 2.11
CA ARG A 428 -2.41 -17.28 2.96
C ARG A 428 -2.04 -16.61 4.28
N TYR A 429 -1.88 -17.40 5.35
CA TYR A 429 -1.63 -16.87 6.69
C TYR A 429 -2.77 -15.95 7.15
N ASN A 430 -2.46 -14.77 7.68
CA ASN A 430 -3.44 -13.74 8.00
C ASN A 430 -3.53 -12.65 6.92
N SER A 431 -3.03 -12.92 5.71
CA SER A 431 -2.76 -11.88 4.73
C SER A 431 -3.20 -12.26 3.32
N LEU A 432 -3.26 -11.25 2.46
CA LEU A 432 -3.45 -11.40 1.03
C LEU A 432 -2.16 -10.98 0.33
N PHE A 433 -1.68 -11.86 -0.53
CA PHE A 433 -0.49 -11.64 -1.33
C PHE A 433 -0.87 -11.53 -2.79
N ALA A 434 -0.20 -10.63 -3.48
CA ALA A 434 -0.23 -10.56 -4.93
C ALA A 434 1.16 -10.87 -5.46
N PHE A 435 1.21 -11.39 -6.69
CA PHE A 435 2.43 -11.82 -7.35
C PHE A 435 2.83 -10.80 -8.43
N ASP A 436 4.08 -10.36 -8.39
CA ASP A 436 4.68 -9.49 -9.38
C ASP A 436 5.98 -10.11 -9.91
N ASP A 437 5.89 -10.64 -11.13
CA ASP A 437 6.99 -11.25 -11.89
C ASP A 437 7.92 -10.22 -12.55
N THR A 438 7.67 -8.92 -12.41
CA THR A 438 8.40 -7.89 -13.16
C THR A 438 9.92 -7.98 -12.98
N LEU A 439 10.40 -8.11 -11.73
CA LEU A 439 11.84 -8.20 -11.47
C LEU A 439 12.45 -9.57 -11.78
N LEU A 440 11.59 -10.59 -11.91
CA LEU A 440 11.96 -11.90 -12.41
C LEU A 440 11.87 -11.99 -13.94
N LYS A 441 11.29 -11.03 -14.66
CA LYS A 441 11.23 -11.03 -16.14
C LYS A 441 12.10 -9.98 -16.81
N ASP A 442 12.47 -8.92 -16.10
CA ASP A 442 13.09 -7.74 -16.68
C ASP A 442 14.35 -7.34 -15.91
N LYS A 443 15.51 -7.71 -16.46
CA LYS A 443 16.83 -7.40 -15.89
C LYS A 443 17.04 -5.91 -15.69
N ASN A 444 16.58 -5.08 -16.62
CA ASN A 444 16.83 -3.64 -16.59
C ASN A 444 16.09 -2.99 -15.42
N LYS A 445 14.92 -3.53 -15.07
CA LYS A 445 14.16 -3.08 -13.89
C LYS A 445 14.79 -3.52 -12.58
N LEU A 446 15.33 -4.74 -12.51
CA LEU A 446 16.09 -5.18 -11.34
C LEU A 446 17.36 -4.33 -11.17
N GLU A 447 18.14 -4.14 -12.23
CA GLU A 447 19.34 -3.29 -12.25
C GLU A 447 19.02 -1.84 -11.88
N TYR A 448 17.89 -1.29 -12.34
CA TYR A 448 17.43 0.02 -11.92
C TYR A 448 17.29 0.12 -10.39
N TYR A 449 16.66 -0.85 -9.75
CA TYR A 449 16.47 -0.84 -8.29
C TYR A 449 17.78 -1.05 -7.54
N ILE A 450 18.66 -1.94 -8.03
CA ILE A 450 20.01 -2.12 -7.47
C ILE A 450 20.78 -0.80 -7.52
N ASN A 451 20.81 -0.15 -8.68
CA ASN A 451 21.46 1.15 -8.88
C ASN A 451 20.78 2.29 -8.09
N SER A 452 19.53 2.10 -7.67
CA SER A 452 18.80 3.04 -6.81
C SER A 452 19.01 2.80 -5.31
N GLY A 453 19.87 1.84 -4.94
CA GLY A 453 20.25 1.58 -3.54
C GLY A 453 19.70 0.28 -2.94
N ILE A 454 19.03 -0.59 -3.71
CA ILE A 454 18.71 -1.94 -3.24
C ILE A 454 20.00 -2.77 -3.20
N ASP A 455 20.44 -3.13 -2.00
CA ASP A 455 21.66 -3.90 -1.76
C ASP A 455 21.36 -5.36 -1.35
N ARG A 456 20.09 -5.70 -1.09
CA ARG A 456 19.65 -7.06 -0.76
C ARG A 456 18.41 -7.46 -1.52
N ILE A 457 18.40 -8.69 -2.03
CA ILE A 457 17.26 -9.31 -2.70
C ILE A 457 16.77 -10.49 -1.85
N VAL A 458 15.53 -10.41 -1.38
CA VAL A 458 14.90 -11.38 -0.46
C VAL A 458 13.91 -12.25 -1.21
N MET A 459 14.19 -13.54 -1.27
CA MET A 459 13.33 -14.54 -1.90
C MET A 459 12.24 -14.93 -0.92
N ASN A 460 11.02 -14.49 -1.19
CA ASN A 460 9.86 -14.76 -0.35
C ASN A 460 8.78 -15.45 -1.19
N PHE A 461 8.91 -16.76 -1.34
CA PHE A 461 7.93 -17.57 -2.07
C PHE A 461 6.83 -18.07 -1.14
N ILE A 462 5.73 -17.30 -1.08
CA ILE A 462 4.59 -17.54 -0.20
C ILE A 462 3.97 -18.92 -0.41
#